data_AF-A0A1V5L177-F1
#
_entry.id   AF-A0A1V5L177-F1
#
_cell.length_a   1.000
_cell.length_b   1.000
_cell.length_c   1.000
_cell.angle_alpha   90.00
_cell.angle_beta   90.00
_cell.angle_gamma   90.00
#
_symmetry.space_group_name_H-M   'P 1'
#
loop_
_entity.id
_entity.type
_entity.pdbx_description
1 polymer ?
#
loop_
_entity_poly.entity_id
_entity_poly.type
_entity_poly.pdbx_seq_one_letter_code
_entity_poly.pdbx_strand_id
1 'polypeptide(L)' 'MNPISSTAFARSGIEIPLSGMRKATEQMNSAAIRIAGGEIDAKNFVEMLGARYMFEANAKVIKVMNENLGTLLDTVA' A
#
# COMPACT_ATOMS: atom_id res chain seq x y z
N MET A 1 -13.66 -27.99 -16.08
CA MET A 1 -13.78 -26.83 -15.18
C MET A 1 -12.47 -26.07 -15.24
N ASN A 2 -12.47 -24.84 -15.76
CA ASN A 2 -11.24 -24.03 -15.84
C ASN A 2 -10.83 -23.64 -14.41
N PRO A 3 -9.57 -23.89 -13.99
CA PRO A 3 -9.08 -23.31 -12.75
C PRO A 3 -9.02 -21.80 -13.01
N ILE A 4 -9.87 -21.04 -12.33
CA ILE A 4 -9.63 -19.61 -12.18
C ILE A 4 -8.29 -19.54 -11.45
N SER A 5 -7.24 -19.32 -12.24
CA SER A 5 -5.85 -19.45 -11.85
C SER A 5 -5.62 -18.67 -10.55
N SER A 6 -5.12 -19.33 -9.52
CA SER A 6 -4.78 -18.68 -8.23
C SER A 6 -3.87 -17.45 -8.43
N THR A 7 -3.12 -17.42 -9.52
CA THR A 7 -2.30 -16.28 -9.95
C THR A 7 -3.09 -15.04 -10.33
N ALA A 8 -4.33 -15.17 -10.82
CA ALA A 8 -5.20 -14.05 -11.18
C ALA A 8 -5.80 -13.37 -9.95
N PHE A 9 -6.19 -14.14 -8.92
CA PHE A 9 -6.60 -13.61 -7.61
C PHE A 9 -5.44 -12.97 -6.86
N ALA A 10 -4.24 -13.58 -6.90
CA ALA A 10 -3.05 -13.03 -6.27
C ALA A 10 -2.59 -11.72 -6.95
N ARG A 11 -2.68 -11.61 -8.28
CA ARG A 11 -2.38 -10.36 -9.00
C ARG A 11 -3.35 -9.24 -8.65
N SER A 12 -4.66 -9.48 -8.76
CA SER A 12 -5.66 -8.41 -8.53
C SER A 12 -5.70 -7.93 -7.08
N GLY A 13 -5.47 -8.82 -6.11
CA GLY A 13 -5.49 -8.48 -4.69
C GLY A 13 -4.32 -7.61 -4.23
N ILE A 14 -3.13 -7.77 -4.83
CA ILE A 14 -1.92 -6.98 -4.46
C ILE A 14 -1.89 -5.64 -5.21
N GLU A 15 -2.44 -5.58 -6.41
CA GLU A 15 -2.44 -4.37 -7.25
C GLU A 15 -3.15 -3.17 -6.59
N ILE A 16 -4.25 -3.40 -5.87
CA ILE A 16 -5.01 -2.34 -5.19
C ILE A 16 -4.19 -1.72 -4.05
N PRO A 17 -3.68 -2.49 -3.06
CA PRO A 17 -2.77 -1.95 -2.04
C PRO A 17 -1.53 -1.29 -2.64
N LEU A 18 -0.94 -1.87 -3.69
CA LEU A 18 0.24 -1.33 -4.34
C LEU A 18 -0.03 0.04 -4.99
N SER A 19 -1.18 0.19 -5.65
CA SER A 19 -1.64 1.48 -6.17
C SER A 19 -1.89 2.49 -5.04
N GLY A 20 -2.47 2.05 -3.92
CA GLY A 20 -2.63 2.86 -2.72
C GLY A 20 -1.30 3.37 -2.15
N MET A 21 -0.28 2.50 -2.09
CA MET A 21 1.07 2.88 -1.67
C MET A 21 1.72 3.90 -2.61
N ARG A 22 1.56 3.74 -3.93
CA ARG A 22 2.09 4.72 -4.90
C ARG A 22 1.47 6.11 -4.70
N LYS A 23 0.14 6.19 -4.58
CA LYS A 23 -0.56 7.44 -4.31
C LYS A 23 -0.12 8.07 -2.98
N ALA A 24 0.03 7.26 -1.94
CA ALA A 24 0.53 7.72 -0.66
C ALA A 24 1.94 8.33 -0.78
N THR A 25 2.85 7.68 -1.52
CA THR A 25 4.20 8.21 -1.79
C THR A 25 4.14 9.54 -2.55
N GLU A 26 3.29 9.67 -3.56
CA GLU A 26 3.11 10.92 -4.32
C GLU A 26 2.62 12.06 -3.41
N GLN A 27 1.66 11.79 -2.53
CA GLN A 27 1.15 12.75 -1.56
C GLN A 27 2.23 13.14 -0.53
N MET A 28 2.98 12.16 -0.03
CA MET A 28 4.05 12.40 0.94
C MET A 28 5.17 13.25 0.32
N ASN A 29 5.58 12.96 -0.91
CA ASN A 29 6.56 13.75 -1.64
C ASN A 29 6.06 15.17 -1.92
N SER A 30 4.80 15.33 -2.31
CA SER A 30 4.20 16.64 -2.57
C SER A 30 4.17 17.50 -1.30
N ALA A 31 3.76 16.92 -0.17
CA ALA A 31 3.78 17.61 1.12
C ALA A 31 5.20 17.94 1.58
N ALA A 32 6.15 17.01 1.40
CA ALA A 32 7.55 17.23 1.75
C ALA A 32 8.19 18.35 0.91
N ILE A 33 7.90 18.43 -0.39
CA ILE A 33 8.38 19.51 -1.27
C ILE A 33 7.84 20.86 -0.80
N ARG A 34 6.56 20.95 -0.43
CA ARG A 34 5.96 22.19 0.11
C ARG A 34 6.64 22.62 1.41
N ILE A 35 6.86 21.69 2.34
CA ILE A 35 7.56 21.97 3.61
C ILE A 35 8.99 22.44 3.33
N ALA A 36 9.72 21.75 2.45
CA ALA A 36 11.09 22.12 2.08
C ALA A 36 11.17 23.46 1.34
N GLY A 37 10.12 23.82 0.60
CA GLY A 37 9.95 25.13 -0.04
C GLY A 37 9.64 26.28 0.93
N GLY A 38 9.50 26.00 2.22
CA GLY A 38 9.23 27.01 3.26
C GLY A 38 7.76 27.14 3.67
N GLU A 39 6.85 26.35 3.09
CA GLU A 39 5.44 26.29 3.52
C GLU A 39 5.28 25.42 4.77
N ILE A 40 5.81 25.92 5.89
CA ILE A 40 5.73 25.29 7.21
C ILE A 40 4.34 25.55 7.82
N ASP A 41 3.32 24.98 7.20
CA ASP A 41 1.93 24.97 7.69
C ASP A 41 1.62 23.60 8.31
N ALA A 42 0.92 23.60 9.45
CA ALA A 42 0.38 22.41 10.09
C ALA A 42 -0.38 21.50 9.12
N LYS A 43 -1.06 22.09 8.11
CA LYS A 43 -1.75 21.33 7.07
C LYS A 43 -0.81 20.41 6.28
N ASN A 44 0.38 20.88 5.90
CA ASN A 44 1.34 20.10 5.13
C ASN A 44 1.90 18.93 5.97
N PHE A 45 2.13 19.14 7.26
CA PHE A 45 2.53 18.07 8.18
C PHE A 45 1.43 17.01 8.37
N VAL A 46 0.17 17.44 8.53
CA VAL A 46 -0.97 16.53 8.66
C VAL A 46 -1.17 15.72 7.38
N GLU A 47 -1.01 16.34 6.21
CA GLU A 47 -1.08 15.64 4.91
C GLU A 47 0.05 14.61 4.77
N MET A 48 1.28 14.96 5.16
CA MET A 48 2.42 14.04 5.17
C MET A 48 2.21 12.86 6.13
N LEU A 49 1.68 13.12 7.33
CA LEU A 49 1.32 12.08 8.30
C LEU A 49 0.18 11.18 7.80
N GLY A 50 -0.86 11.78 7.21
CA GLY A 50 -1.97 11.04 6.61
C GLY A 50 -1.49 10.11 5.49
N ALA A 51 -0.64 10.61 4.61
CA ALA A 51 -0.02 9.82 3.55
C ALA A 51 0.82 8.67 4.11
N ARG A 52 1.60 8.91 5.17
CA ARG A 52 2.34 7.85 5.87
C ARG A 52 1.42 6.75 6.40
N TYR A 53 0.34 7.10 7.11
CA TYR A 53 -0.60 6.11 7.62
C TYR A 53 -1.26 5.31 6.49
N MET A 54 -1.58 5.96 5.37
CA MET A 54 -2.14 5.30 4.19
C MET A 54 -1.14 4.31 3.58
N PHE A 55 0.14 4.66 3.52
CA PHE A 55 1.20 3.75 3.07
C PHE A 55 1.33 2.54 4.00
N GLU A 56 1.43 2.77 5.31
CA GLU A 56 1.57 1.72 6.33
C GLU A 56 0.37 0.76 6.32
N ALA A 57 -0.85 1.29 6.17
CA ALA A 57 -2.06 0.48 6.08
C ALA A 57 -2.03 -0.46 4.87
N ASN A 58 -1.69 0.05 3.68
CA ASN A 58 -1.61 -0.76 2.47
C ASN A 58 -0.47 -1.79 2.55
N ALA A 59 0.68 -1.42 3.11
CA ALA A 59 1.79 -2.35 3.33
C ALA A 59 1.40 -3.50 4.27
N LYS A 60 0.61 -3.22 5.32
CA LYS A 60 0.08 -4.24 6.23
C LYS A 60 -0.87 -5.21 5.52
N VAL A 61 -1.71 -4.72 4.63
CA VAL A 61 -2.60 -5.58 3.81
C VAL A 61 -1.75 -6.54 2.97
N ILE A 62 -0.72 -6.05 2.28
CA ILE A 62 0.18 -6.92 1.48
C ILE A 62 0.86 -7.97 2.36
N LYS A 63 1.31 -7.60 3.57
CA LYS A 63 1.93 -8.55 4.51
C LYS A 63 0.97 -9.68 4.88
N VAL A 64 -0.25 -9.35 5.28
CA VAL A 64 -1.28 -10.33 5.63
C VAL A 64 -1.66 -11.20 4.42
N MET A 65 -1.73 -10.62 3.23
CA MET A 65 -1.94 -11.39 2.00
C MET A 65 -0.83 -12.40 1.74
N ASN A 66 0.43 -12.02 1.92
CA ASN A 66 1.56 -12.93 1.77
C ASN A 66 1.55 -14.03 2.85
N GLU A 67 1.24 -13.70 4.10
CA GLU A 67 1.12 -14.68 5.20
C GLU A 67 -0.01 -15.69 4.93
N ASN A 68 -1.16 -15.22 4.44
CA ASN A 68 -2.29 -16.08 4.06
C ASN A 68 -1.94 -16.98 2.86
N LEU A 69 -1.25 -16.45 1.84
CA LEU A 69 -0.79 -17.24 0.69
C LEU A 69 0.22 -18.31 1.11
N GLY A 70 1.17 -17.97 2.00
CA GLY A 70 2.11 -18.94 2.57
C GLY A 70 1.37 -20.06 3.30
N THR A 71 0.43 -19.72 4.17
CA THR A 71 -0.38 -20.69 4.92
C THR A 71 -1.18 -21.61 3.98
N LEU A 72 -1.77 -21.05 2.91
CA LEU A 72 -2.50 -21.83 1.91
C LEU A 72 -1.58 -22.78 1.14
N LEU A 73 -0.37 -22.34 0.78
CA LEU A 73 0.61 -23.21 0.13
C LEU A 73 1.07 -24.34 1.06
N ASP A 74 1.33 -24.02 2.33
CA ASP A 74 1.75 -25.00 3.34
C ASP A 74 0.66 -26.02 3.68
N THR A 75 -0.63 -25.66 3.55
CA THR A 75 -1.76 -26.57 3.82
C THR A 75 -2.07 -27.49 2.64
N VAL A 76 -1.69 -27.08 1.42
CA VAL A 76 -1.97 -27.82 0.17
C VAL A 76 -0.77 -28.67 -0.29
N ALA A 77 0.44 -28.39 0.23
CA ALA A 77 1.66 -29.18 0.03
C ALA A 77 1.74 -30.41 0.94
#